data_AF-A0AAU5I0N4-F1
#
_entry.id   AF-A0AAU5I0N4-F1
#
_cell.length_a   1.000
_cell.length_b   1.000
_cell.length_c   1.000
_cell.angle_alpha   90.00
_cell.angle_beta   90.00
_cell.angle_gamma   90.00
#
_symmetry.space_group_name_H-M   'P 1'
#
loop_
_entity.id
_entity.type
_entity.pdbx_description
1 polymer ?
#
loop_
_entity_poly.entity_id
_entity_poly.type
_entity_poly.pdbx_seq_one_letter_code
_entity_poly.pdbx_strand_id
1 'polypeptide(L)'
;METDLVSRLDEAATRFVVPLRMNEGFDEQAFLRLQEEIDRCGTAWRKEPHVPKRAALILAELHPAIEACAWLYEGDMRQRIQEAGLMVSEAVTDALD
;
A
#
# COMPACT_ATOMS: atom_id res chain seq x y z
N MET A 1 1.75 -10.60 17.51
CA MET A 1 0.93 -9.38 17.70
C MET A 1 1.46 -8.25 16.83
N GLU A 2 2.67 -7.76 17.00
CA GLU A 2 3.25 -6.71 16.12
C GLU A 2 3.88 -7.29 14.84
N THR A 3 4.67 -8.37 14.97
CA THR A 3 5.26 -9.09 13.84
C THR A 3 4.20 -9.62 12.85
N ASP A 4 3.01 -9.92 13.35
CA ASP A 4 1.88 -10.38 12.53
C ASP A 4 1.32 -9.25 11.65
N LEU A 5 1.15 -8.05 12.20
CA LEU A 5 0.69 -6.87 11.46
C LEU A 5 1.67 -6.46 10.37
N VAL A 6 2.98 -6.42 10.69
CA VAL A 6 4.00 -6.05 9.71
C VAL A 6 4.07 -7.08 8.58
N SER A 7 3.99 -8.38 8.88
CA SER A 7 3.99 -9.42 7.85
C SER A 7 2.76 -9.34 6.95
N ARG A 8 1.57 -9.09 7.50
CA ARG A 8 0.35 -8.92 6.70
C ARG A 8 0.40 -7.70 5.79
N LEU A 9 0.92 -6.58 6.30
CA LEU A 9 1.15 -5.38 5.50
C LEU A 9 2.13 -5.66 4.34
N ASP A 10 3.24 -6.36 4.62
CA ASP A 10 4.24 -6.74 3.61
C ASP A 10 3.65 -7.67 2.54
N GLU A 11 2.86 -8.67 2.95
CA GLU A 11 2.13 -9.56 2.03
C GLU A 11 1.13 -8.79 1.17
N ALA A 12 0.33 -7.90 1.75
CA ALA A 12 -0.65 -7.11 1.00
C ALA A 12 0.02 -6.15 0.01
N ALA A 13 1.10 -5.47 0.43
CA ALA A 13 1.90 -4.61 -0.43
C ALA A 13 2.49 -5.40 -1.61
N THR A 14 3.10 -6.56 -1.32
CA THR A 14 3.67 -7.44 -2.33
C THR A 14 2.59 -7.93 -3.30
N ARG A 15 1.43 -8.34 -2.78
CA ARG A 15 0.33 -8.88 -3.59
C ARG A 15 -0.25 -7.86 -4.58
N PHE A 16 -0.23 -6.58 -4.23
CA PHE A 16 -0.71 -5.53 -5.12
C PHE A 16 0.39 -5.01 -6.06
N VAL A 17 1.57 -4.69 -5.54
CA VAL A 17 2.63 -4.00 -6.31
C VAL A 17 3.35 -4.95 -7.27
N VAL A 18 3.55 -6.22 -6.93
CA VAL A 18 4.29 -7.15 -7.81
C VAL A 18 3.57 -7.37 -9.14
N PRO A 19 2.27 -7.70 -9.20
CA PRO A 19 1.56 -7.83 -10.48
C PRO A 19 1.60 -6.54 -11.31
N LEU A 20 1.46 -5.38 -10.68
CA LEU A 20 1.58 -4.08 -11.37
C LEU A 20 2.95 -3.94 -12.06
N ARG A 21 4.04 -4.24 -11.34
CA ARG A 21 5.41 -4.19 -11.85
C ARG A 21 5.69 -5.23 -12.94
N MET A 22 5.00 -6.38 -12.90
CA MET A 22 5.10 -7.42 -13.91
C MET A 22 4.21 -7.18 -15.14
N ASN A 23 3.53 -6.02 -15.20
CA ASN A 23 2.57 -5.67 -16.25
C ASN A 23 1.39 -6.66 -16.35
N GLU A 24 0.97 -7.24 -15.22
CA GLU A 24 -0.12 -8.22 -15.13
C GLU A 24 -1.49 -7.54 -14.93
N GLY A 25 -1.53 -6.22 -14.80
CA GLY A 25 -2.74 -5.44 -14.63
C GLY A 25 -3.08 -5.09 -13.18
N PHE A 26 -4.20 -4.38 -13.03
CA PHE A 26 -4.69 -3.89 -11.75
C PHE A 26 -5.60 -4.92 -11.06
N ASP A 27 -5.12 -5.51 -9.97
CA ASP A 27 -5.92 -6.40 -9.11
C ASP A 27 -6.67 -5.58 -8.04
N GLU A 28 -7.95 -5.31 -8.30
CA GLU A 28 -8.83 -4.57 -7.38
C GLU A 28 -8.92 -5.21 -5.99
N GLN A 29 -8.93 -6.55 -5.92
CA GLN A 29 -9.05 -7.24 -4.64
C GLN A 29 -7.76 -7.16 -3.83
N ALA A 30 -6.61 -7.14 -4.50
CA ALA A 30 -5.33 -6.88 -3.86
C ALA A 30 -5.24 -5.42 -3.36
N PHE A 31 -5.73 -4.47 -4.16
CA PHE A 31 -5.79 -3.06 -3.78
C PHE A 31 -6.63 -2.82 -2.52
N LEU A 32 -7.86 -3.33 -2.50
CA LEU A 32 -8.75 -3.19 -1.34
C LEU A 32 -8.13 -3.81 -0.08
N ARG A 33 -7.51 -4.99 -0.20
CA ARG A 33 -6.81 -5.64 0.92
C ARG A 33 -5.61 -4.83 1.41
N LEU A 34 -4.86 -4.18 0.52
CA LEU A 34 -3.79 -3.29 0.94
C LEU A 34 -4.33 -2.14 1.80
N GLN A 35 -5.42 -1.49 1.39
CA GLN A 35 -6.04 -0.42 2.18
C GLN A 35 -6.53 -0.93 3.55
N GLU A 36 -7.15 -2.10 3.61
CA GLU A 36 -7.59 -2.72 4.87
C GLU A 36 -6.44 -3.00 5.84
N GLU A 37 -5.29 -3.46 5.34
CA GLU A 37 -4.12 -3.71 6.20
C GLU A 37 -3.43 -2.42 6.65
N ILE A 38 -3.46 -1.35 5.83
CA ILE A 38 -3.00 -0.01 6.24
C ILE A 38 -3.87 0.53 7.38
N ASP A 39 -5.19 0.49 7.24
CA ASP A 39 -6.14 0.94 8.28
C ASP A 39 -5.99 0.13 9.58
N ARG A 40 -5.84 -1.20 9.46
CA ARG A 40 -5.59 -2.07 10.60
C ARG A 40 -4.30 -1.71 11.33
N CYS A 41 -3.24 -1.41 10.58
CA CYS A 41 -1.97 -0.97 11.13
C CYS A 41 -2.12 0.38 11.87
N GLY A 42 -2.79 1.36 11.26
CA GLY A 42 -3.06 2.65 11.90
C GLY A 42 -3.88 2.53 13.18
N THR A 43 -4.95 1.73 13.15
CA THR A 43 -5.77 1.44 14.34
C THR A 43 -4.96 0.81 15.48
N ALA A 44 -4.02 -0.08 15.15
CA ALA A 44 -3.16 -0.72 16.14
C ALA A 44 -2.12 0.26 16.73
N TRP A 45 -1.45 1.05 15.88
CA TRP A 45 -0.34 1.91 16.30
C TRP A 45 -0.77 3.25 16.87
N ARG A 46 -2.01 3.70 16.66
CA ARG A 46 -2.53 4.92 17.30
C ARG A 46 -2.46 4.89 18.84
N LYS A 47 -2.40 3.68 19.43
CA LYS A 47 -2.29 3.48 20.88
C LYS A 47 -0.86 3.24 21.35
N GLU A 48 0.09 3.12 20.42
CA GLU A 48 1.48 2.79 20.68
C GLU A 48 2.37 4.02 20.52
N PRO A 49 3.49 4.13 21.27
CA PRO A 49 4.35 5.30 21.20
C PRO A 49 5.26 5.31 19.95
N HIS A 50 5.24 4.26 19.14
CA HIS A 50 6.11 4.11 17.98
C HIS A 50 5.50 3.20 16.91
N VAL A 51 5.87 3.48 15.66
CA VAL A 51 5.59 2.61 14.52
C VAL A 51 6.80 1.69 14.27
N PRO A 52 6.59 0.40 14.00
CA PRO A 52 7.70 -0.52 13.70
C PRO A 52 8.47 -0.04 12.47
N LYS A 53 9.80 0.03 12.54
CA LYS A 53 10.65 0.55 11.46
C LYS A 53 10.37 -0.09 10.09
N ARG A 54 10.17 -1.41 10.06
CA ARG A 54 9.89 -2.12 8.80
C ARG A 54 8.54 -1.70 8.20
N ALA A 55 7.52 -1.50 9.02
CA ALA A 55 6.25 -0.97 8.53
C ALA A 55 6.39 0.45 7.98
N ALA A 56 7.08 1.34 8.69
CA ALA A 56 7.33 2.70 8.22
C ALA A 56 8.01 2.72 6.84
N LEU A 57 8.99 1.83 6.61
CA LEU A 57 9.64 1.67 5.32
C LEU A 57 8.68 1.15 4.24
N ILE A 58 7.84 0.15 4.55
CA ILE A 58 6.86 -0.36 3.58
C ILE A 58 5.89 0.76 3.19
N LEU A 59 5.29 1.44 4.16
CA LEU A 59 4.29 2.49 3.93
C LEU A 59 4.86 3.66 3.11
N ALA A 60 6.09 4.10 3.42
CA ALA A 60 6.75 5.19 2.70
C ALA A 60 7.04 4.86 1.22
N GLU A 61 7.25 3.58 0.90
CA GLU A 61 7.58 3.14 -0.46
C GLU A 61 6.36 2.82 -1.33
N LEU A 62 5.16 2.69 -0.73
CA LEU A 62 3.96 2.26 -1.46
C LEU A 62 3.59 3.22 -2.61
N HIS A 63 3.38 4.51 -2.31
CA HIS A 63 2.98 5.46 -3.35
C HIS A 63 4.05 5.61 -4.44
N PRO A 64 5.35 5.82 -4.13
CA PRO A 64 6.39 5.87 -5.16
C PRO A 64 6.45 4.60 -6.03
N ALA A 65 6.28 3.41 -5.43
CA ALA A 65 6.29 2.16 -6.18
C ALA A 65 5.08 2.03 -7.12
N ILE A 66 3.89 2.43 -6.68
CA ILE A 66 2.66 2.43 -7.49
C ILE A 66 2.77 3.45 -8.64
N GLU A 67 3.21 4.67 -8.34
CA GLU A 67 3.41 5.73 -9.33
C GLU A 67 4.41 5.31 -10.40
N ALA A 68 5.53 4.69 -10.01
CA ALA A 68 6.51 4.14 -10.95
C ALA A 68 5.89 3.07 -11.86
N CYS A 69 5.03 2.20 -11.32
CA CYS A 69 4.35 1.17 -12.12
C CYS A 69 3.34 1.74 -13.12
N ALA A 70 2.71 2.88 -12.83
CA ALA A 70 1.74 3.49 -13.75
C ALA A 70 2.33 3.78 -15.14
N TRP A 71 3.64 4.05 -15.22
CA TRP A 71 4.35 4.28 -16.48
C TRP A 71 4.44 3.05 -17.39
N LEU A 72 4.17 1.84 -16.87
CA LEU A 72 4.09 0.61 -17.66
C LEU A 72 2.76 0.46 -18.41
N TYR A 73 1.76 1.26 -18.05
CA TYR A 73 0.40 1.19 -18.60
C TYR A 73 0.06 2.44 -19.39
N GLU A 74 -1.03 2.40 -20.15
CA GLU A 74 -1.53 3.53 -20.96
C GLU A 74 -3.02 3.75 -20.72
N GLY A 75 -3.51 4.93 -21.11
CA GLY A 75 -4.93 5.30 -21.05
C GLY A 75 -5.53 5.17 -19.64
N ASP A 76 -6.77 4.70 -19.58
CA ASP A 76 -7.57 4.58 -18.36
C ASP A 76 -6.88 3.72 -17.28
N MET A 77 -6.09 2.72 -17.68
CA MET A 77 -5.37 1.87 -16.73
C MET A 77 -4.25 2.63 -16.02
N ARG A 78 -3.49 3.46 -16.77
CA ARG A 78 -2.47 4.35 -16.15
C ARG A 78 -3.13 5.28 -15.15
N GLN A 79 -4.21 5.95 -15.56
CA GLN A 79 -4.92 6.88 -14.69
C GLN A 79 -5.41 6.19 -13.42
N ARG A 80 -6.02 5.00 -13.54
CA ARG A 80 -6.47 4.21 -12.39
C ARG A 80 -5.34 3.84 -11.43
N ILE A 81 -4.16 3.46 -11.93
CA ILE A 81 -3.00 3.16 -11.09
C ILE A 81 -2.51 4.43 -10.37
N GLN A 82 -2.50 5.58 -11.05
CA GLN A 82 -2.13 6.86 -10.42
C GLN A 82 -3.12 7.25 -9.32
N GLU A 83 -4.42 7.15 -9.58
CA GLU A 83 -5.47 7.40 -8.58
C GLU A 83 -5.33 6.46 -7.37
N ALA A 84 -5.06 5.17 -7.61
CA ALA A 84 -4.80 4.21 -6.54
C ALA A 84 -3.55 4.55 -5.70
N GLY A 85 -2.50 5.08 -6.34
CA GLY A 85 -1.31 5.58 -5.64
C GLY A 85 -1.62 6.73 -4.70
N LEU A 86 -2.47 7.68 -5.14
CA LEU A 86 -2.95 8.78 -4.30
C LEU A 86 -3.81 8.29 -3.14
N MET A 87 -4.77 7.40 -3.40
CA MET A 87 -5.61 6.81 -2.34
C MET A 87 -4.79 6.08 -1.29
N VAL A 88 -3.73 5.36 -1.69
CA VAL A 88 -2.82 4.71 -0.75
C VAL A 88 -2.02 5.75 0.04
N SER A 89 -1.57 6.82 -0.60
CA SER A 89 -0.89 7.91 0.11
C SER A 89 -1.79 8.54 1.17
N GLU A 90 -3.06 8.79 0.85
CA GLU A 90 -4.07 9.31 1.79
C GLU A 90 -4.30 8.32 2.94
N ALA A 91 -4.51 7.04 2.65
CA ALA A 91 -4.70 6.00 3.66
C ALA A 91 -3.49 5.87 4.61
N VAL A 92 -2.26 6.01 4.09
CA VAL A 92 -1.04 6.01 4.91
C VAL A 92 -0.99 7.23 5.82
N THR A 93 -1.33 8.42 5.32
CA THR A 93 -1.40 9.64 6.14
C THR A 93 -2.43 9.48 7.27
N ASP A 94 -3.65 9.07 6.95
CA ASP A 94 -4.73 8.87 7.93
C ASP A 94 -4.40 7.81 8.99
N ALA A 95 -3.65 6.78 8.61
CA ALA A 95 -3.21 5.72 9.50
C ALA A 95 -2.11 6.17 10.48
N LEU A 96 -1.34 7.20 10.15
CA LEU A 96 -0.20 7.68 10.93
C LEU A 96 -0.46 8.99 11.68
N ASP A 97 -1.57 9.67 11.39
CA ASP A 97 -2.12 10.80 12.16
C ASP A 97 -2.80 10.35 13.48
#